data_AF-A0A920U204-F1
#
_entry.id   AF-A0A920U204-F1
#
_cell.length_a   1.000
_cell.length_b   1.000
_cell.length_c   1.000
_cell.angle_alpha   90.00
_cell.angle_beta   90.00
_cell.angle_gamma   90.00
#
_symmetry.space_group_name_H-M   'P 1'
#
loop_
_entity.id
_entity.type
_entity.pdbx_description
1 polymer ?
#
loop_
_entity_poly.entity_id
_entity_poly.type
_entity_poly.pdbx_seq_one_letter_code
_entity_poly.pdbx_strand_id
1 'polypeptide(L)' 'MLRQQIGLGTGNWFAPPGVTPIDHHTFGRANWHDHVAAEHTACREAAALFDQSSFVKLLVSGGDAESVLQRLCAADVA' A
#
# COMPACT_ATOMS: atom_id res chain seq x y z
N MET A 1 18.38 6.07 3.26
CA MET A 1 18.16 4.61 3.14
C MET A 1 16.70 4.40 2.73
N LEU A 2 16.44 4.09 1.46
CA LEU A 2 15.10 3.76 0.97
C LEU A 2 14.81 2.30 1.33
N ARG A 3 13.80 2.06 2.15
CA ARG A 3 13.39 0.70 2.52
C ARG A 3 12.76 0.01 1.30
N GLN A 4 13.36 -1.10 0.87
CA GLN A 4 12.89 -1.91 -0.26
C GLN A 4 11.76 -2.83 0.19
N GLN A 5 10.57 -2.64 -0.39
CA GLN A 5 9.62 -3.70 -0.63
C GLN A 5 9.75 -4.05 -2.11
N ILE A 6 10.27 -5.24 -2.44
CA ILE A 6 10.47 -5.77 -3.80
C ILE A 6 10.70 -4.68 -4.88
N GLY A 7 11.83 -3.97 -4.80
CA GLY A 7 12.35 -3.11 -5.88
C GLY A 7 11.57 -1.85 -6.28
N LEU A 8 10.40 -1.57 -5.68
CA LEU A 8 9.50 -0.47 -6.07
C LEU A 8 9.18 0.37 -4.83
N GLY A 9 10.02 1.36 -4.52
CA GLY A 9 9.93 2.14 -3.28
C GLY A 9 8.62 2.91 -3.18
N THR A 10 7.70 2.45 -2.33
CA THR A 10 6.57 3.25 -1.84
C THR A 10 6.99 3.95 -0.55
N GLY A 11 6.66 5.23 -0.40
CA GLY A 11 6.90 5.95 0.84
C GLY A 11 5.96 5.44 1.94
N ASN A 12 6.48 5.19 3.15
CA ASN A 12 5.64 4.76 4.28
C ASN A 12 4.73 5.87 4.80
N TRP A 13 5.12 7.14 4.61
CA TRP A 13 4.43 8.36 5.00
C TRP A 13 5.01 9.53 4.20
N PHE A 14 4.30 10.65 4.14
CA PHE A 14 4.70 11.86 3.43
C PHE A 14 5.12 12.97 4.40
N ALA A 15 6.37 13.43 4.26
CA ALA A 15 6.86 14.56 5.06
C ALA A 15 6.26 15.88 4.55
N PRO A 16 5.66 16.71 5.43
CA PRO A 16 5.21 18.04 5.04
C PRO A 16 6.41 18.98 4.78
N PRO A 17 6.18 20.14 4.15
CA PRO A 17 7.23 21.13 3.91
C PRO A 17 8.02 21.47 5.18
N GLY A 18 9.35 21.43 5.08
CA GLY A 18 10.25 21.71 6.20
C GLY A 18 10.53 20.50 7.13
N VAL A 19 9.89 19.35 6.90
CA VAL A 19 10.19 18.11 7.63
C VAL A 19 11.10 17.22 6.79
N THR A 20 12.22 16.77 7.36
CA THR A 20 13.10 15.81 6.70
C THR A 20 12.45 14.41 6.74
N PRO A 21 12.29 13.72 5.59
CA PRO A 21 11.65 12.40 5.52
C PRO A 21 12.61 11.29 5.97
N ILE A 22 12.95 11.28 7.26
CA ILE A 22 13.79 10.25 7.88
C ILE A 22 12.99 9.55 8.97
N ASP A 23 12.97 8.22 8.89
CA ASP A 23 12.37 7.36 9.90
C ASP A 23 13.27 7.32 11.15
N HIS A 24 12.78 7.80 12.29
CA HIS A 24 13.38 7.55 13.60
C HIS A 24 12.70 6.36 14.28
N HIS A 25 13.31 5.18 14.17
CA HIS A 25 12.77 3.97 14.77
C HIS A 25 12.80 4.02 16.31
N THR A 26 11.71 3.57 16.93
CA THR A 26 11.54 3.50 18.37
C THR A 26 10.50 2.44 18.73
N PHE A 27 10.54 1.93 19.96
CA PHE A 27 9.47 1.10 20.52
C PHE A 27 8.28 1.92 21.04
N GLY A 28 8.43 3.25 21.13
CA GLY A 28 7.37 4.18 21.51
C GLY A 28 6.67 4.81 20.31
N ARG A 29 6.12 6.01 20.50
CA ARG A 29 5.53 6.81 19.41
C ARG A 29 6.64 7.31 18.49
N ALA A 30 6.58 6.93 17.22
CA ALA A 30 7.55 7.34 16.19
C ALA A 30 7.32 8.78 15.72
N ASN A 31 8.35 9.39 15.11
CA ASN A 31 8.31 10.78 14.63
C ASN A 31 7.30 11.00 13.49
N TRP A 32 6.96 9.96 12.72
CA TRP A 32 5.97 10.04 11.64
C TRP A 32 4.53 9.83 12.09
N HIS A 33 4.29 9.55 13.38
CA HIS A 33 2.96 9.18 13.87
C HIS A 33 1.91 10.25 13.53
N ASP A 34 2.19 11.52 13.83
CA ASP A 34 1.21 12.59 13.65
C ASP A 34 1.01 12.95 12.17
N HIS A 35 2.01 12.69 11.33
CA HIS A 35 1.90 12.81 9.88
C HIS A 35 0.97 11.72 9.30
N VAL A 36 1.13 10.47 9.73
CA VAL A 36 0.21 9.38 9.35
C VAL A 36 -1.20 9.63 9.89
N ALA A 37 -1.35 10.22 11.08
CA ALA A 37 -2.66 10.61 11.60
C ALA A 37 -3.33 11.67 10.71
N ALA A 38 -2.58 12.64 10.21
CA ALA A 38 -3.09 13.64 9.26
C ALA A 38 -3.49 13.00 7.92
N GLU A 39 -2.68 12.09 7.37
CA GLU A 39 -3.01 11.32 6.16
C GLU A 39 -4.29 10.49 6.33
N HIS A 40 -4.43 9.81 7.47
CA HIS A 40 -5.64 9.06 7.81
C HIS A 40 -6.88 9.97 7.83
N THR A 41 -6.81 11.11 8.52
CA THR A 41 -7.92 12.07 8.57
C THR A 41 -8.28 12.58 7.19
N ALA A 42 -7.29 12.96 6.36
CA ALA A 42 -7.52 13.38 4.98
C ALA A 42 -8.22 12.29 4.13
N CYS A 43 -7.79 11.02 4.28
CA CYS A 43 -8.43 9.89 3.61
C CYS A 43 -9.87 9.66 4.08
N ARG A 44 -10.15 9.87 5.38
CA ARG A 44 -11.45 9.58 5.98
C ARG A 44 -12.49 10.68 5.72
N GLU A 45 -12.04 11.92 5.73
CA GLU A 45 -12.91 13.10 5.73
C GLU A 45 -12.94 13.83 4.38
N ALA A 46 -12.02 13.50 3.47
CA ALA A 46 -11.95 14.09 2.14
C ALA A 46 -11.58 13.03 1.07
N ALA A 47 -10.36 13.09 0.55
CA ALA A 47 -9.85 12.18 -0.46
C ALA A 47 -8.35 11.97 -0.28
N ALA A 48 -7.86 10.78 -0.66
CA ALA A 48 -6.45 10.44 -0.66
C ALA A 48 -6.08 9.67 -1.94
N LEU A 49 -4.81 9.75 -2.35
CA LEU A 49 -4.25 8.98 -3.45
C LEU A 49 -3.27 7.94 -2.91
N PHE A 50 -3.44 6.70 -3.31
CA PHE A 50 -2.57 5.59 -2.94
C PHE A 50 -1.83 5.07 -4.18
N ASP A 51 -0.49 5.03 -4.12
CA ASP A 51 0.29 4.35 -5.14
C ASP A 51 0.28 2.83 -4.89
N GLN A 52 -0.53 2.12 -5.67
CA GLN A 52 -0.60 0.66 -5.68
C GLN A 52 0.14 0.04 -6.87
N SER A 53 1.09 0.78 -7.48
CA SER A 53 1.82 0.31 -8.65
C SER A 53 2.60 -0.98 -8.39
N SER A 54 3.02 -1.20 -7.14
CA SER A 54 3.75 -2.39 -6.68
C SER A 54 2.90 -3.67 -6.59
N PHE A 55 1.57 -3.57 -6.68
CA PHE A 55 0.72 -4.76 -6.67
C PHE A 55 0.91 -5.57 -7.95
N VAL A 56 0.96 -6.90 -7.79
CA VAL A 56 0.90 -7.81 -8.93
C VAL A 56 -0.51 -7.72 -9.53
N LYS A 57 -0.59 -7.48 -10.84
CA LYS A 57 -1.83 -7.38 -11.61
C LYS A 57 -1.78 -8.48 -12.68
N LEU A 58 -2.66 -9.49 -12.56
CA LEU A 58 -2.74 -10.63 -13.48
C LEU A 58 -4.07 -10.58 -14.24
N LEU A 59 -4.02 -10.73 -15.56
CA LEU A 59 -5.19 -10.97 -16.40
C LEU A 59 -5.26 -12.47 -16.72
N VAL A 60 -6.35 -13.12 -16.36
CA VAL A 60 -6.62 -14.53 -16.67
C VAL A 60 -7.78 -14.58 -17.67
N SER A 61 -7.57 -15.21 -18.83
CA SER A 61 -8.56 -15.27 -19.91
C SER A 61 -8.50 -16.59 -20.69
N GLY A 62 -9.59 -16.91 -21.40
CA GLY A 62 -9.76 -18.17 -22.14
C GLY A 62 -10.95 -18.99 -21.63
N GLY A 63 -11.36 -20.01 -22.38
CA GLY A 63 -12.53 -20.84 -22.04
C GLY A 63 -12.42 -21.61 -20.72
N ASP A 64 -11.20 -21.90 -20.27
CA ASP A 64 -10.93 -22.64 -19.04
C ASP A 64 -10.62 -21.74 -17.83
N ALA A 65 -10.72 -20.41 -17.97
CA ALA A 65 -10.31 -19.47 -16.93
C ALA A 65 -11.05 -19.69 -15.60
N GLU A 66 -12.37 -19.87 -15.66
CA GLU A 66 -13.21 -20.16 -14.50
C GLU A 66 -12.80 -21.46 -13.83
N SER A 67 -12.71 -22.57 -14.58
CA SER A 67 -12.32 -23.89 -14.05
C SER A 67 -10.96 -23.85 -13.33
N VAL A 68 -9.99 -23.12 -13.89
CA VAL A 68 -8.67 -22.95 -13.26
C VAL A 68 -8.78 -22.16 -11.96
N LEU A 69 -9.49 -21.02 -11.97
CA LEU A 69 -9.66 -20.19 -10.78
C LEU A 69 -10.47 -20.90 -9.69
N GLN A 70 -11.53 -21.64 -10.07
CA GLN A 70 -12.36 -22.42 -9.16
C GLN A 70 -11.57 -23.54 -8.47
N ARG A 71 -10.51 -24.05 -9.09
CA ARG A 71 -9.61 -25.03 -8.48
C ARG A 71 -8.56 -24.39 -7.55
N LEU A 72 -8.15 -23.15 -7.81
CA LEU A 72 -7.06 -22.47 -7.10
C LEU A 72 -7.55 -21.62 -5.92
N CYS A 73 -8.72 -21.00 -6.05
CA CYS A 73 -9.29 -20.09 -5.07
C CYS A 73 -10.24 -20.82 -4.12
N ALA A 74 -10.29 -20.36 -2.87
CA ALA A 74 -11.22 -20.90 -1.87
C ALA A 74 -12.63 -20.28 -1.95
N ALA A 75 -12.76 -19.12 -2.59
CA ALA A 75 -14.06 -18.52 -2.89
C ALA A 75 -14.67 -19.21 -4.12
N ASP A 76 -16.00 -19.27 -4.16
CA ASP A 76 -16.75 -19.64 -5.36
C ASP A 76 -16.63 -18.52 -6.41
N VAL A 77 -16.21 -18.86 -7.63
CA VAL A 77 -15.99 -17.90 -8.72
C VAL A 77 -16.93 -18.13 -9.91
N ALA A 78 -17.92 -19.03 -9.77
CA ALA A 78 -18.99 -19.26 -10.73
C ALA A 78 -20.18 -18.29 -10.56
#